data_AF-G0PA38-F1
#
_entry.id   AF-G0PA38-F1
#
_cell.length_a   1.000
_cell.length_b   1.000
_cell.length_c   1.000
_cell.angle_alpha   90.00
_cell.angle_beta   90.00
_cell.angle_gamma   90.00
#
_symmetry.space_group_name_H-M   'P 1'
#
loop_
_entity.id
_entity.type
_entity.pdbx_description
1 polymer ?
#
loop_
_entity_poly.entity_id
_entity_poly.type
_entity_poly.pdbx_seq_one_letter_code
_entity_poly.pdbx_strand_id
1 'polypeptide(L)'
;MPLPLLRIPDVALEYIANHMSEVELLKISLCSRKADRALKRCGQKELTYFKTNISSLNYLEHFQLSLLEAGRAEGGVCAALRLNLVVNFYNYSVRIDVWHNGICVYALYFECLNKLDQFAGIQKSLVMKHTYIPVVSTEDKSTYTFWNNRADGLTFVLKCLNEKFRHVTHKLNVFTRLMPDASQILTKFVDYTVLPEVSLIGVNIEQGVQMSIEDFRYILENVKFRDQSEVDCEFSSCFKVNENFEFSSTVLCSKLFLYSGHWITLQYLLKCKHSNIMVAGSKFTNEEIRIYMKQWVDGNILDVEQVYVDMSEPFNVNYVLSGLQRCKLQCSWRNRRPDHLYVFIKGVGNKIAIIRKDWFNMEVYTDWNAVKVENDEEQTGGSERIKDNKEEGEENGDDDESSGDNGSEESEEEEDKSQGKCDVDEDMEDGKEDESDGDVNMKEDKGVSDSD
;
A
#
# COMPACT_ATOMS: atom_id res chain seq x y z
N MET A 1 -13.11 -15.71 39.14
CA MET A 1 -13.56 -16.97 39.77
C MET A 1 -13.26 -18.12 38.82
N PRO A 2 -12.78 -19.29 39.26
CA PRO A 2 -12.64 -20.44 38.38
C PRO A 2 -14.02 -20.79 37.82
N LEU A 3 -14.13 -20.95 36.51
CA LEU A 3 -15.36 -21.40 35.84
C LEU A 3 -15.81 -22.71 36.53
N PRO A 4 -17.04 -22.78 37.09
CA PRO A 4 -17.57 -23.99 37.72
C PRO A 4 -17.47 -25.22 36.82
N LEU A 5 -17.47 -24.99 35.50
CA LEU A 5 -17.28 -25.99 34.45
C LEU A 5 -16.03 -26.86 34.66
N LEU A 6 -14.94 -26.35 35.25
CA LEU A 6 -13.71 -27.12 35.46
C LEU A 6 -13.75 -28.05 36.69
N ARG A 7 -14.89 -28.14 37.39
CA ARG A 7 -15.08 -29.01 38.55
C ARG A 7 -15.89 -30.27 38.26
N ILE A 8 -16.44 -30.41 37.04
CA ILE A 8 -17.19 -31.59 36.65
C ILE A 8 -16.25 -32.77 36.32
N PRO A 9 -16.71 -34.03 36.44
CA PRO A 9 -15.91 -35.20 36.05
C PRO A 9 -15.44 -35.12 34.60
N ASP A 10 -14.23 -35.62 34.31
CA ASP A 10 -13.60 -35.49 32.99
C ASP A 10 -14.49 -36.02 31.85
N VAL A 11 -15.25 -37.11 32.07
CA VAL A 11 -16.20 -37.68 31.08
C VAL A 11 -17.34 -36.71 30.74
N ALA A 12 -17.87 -36.00 31.75
CA ALA A 12 -18.92 -35.02 31.53
C ALA A 12 -18.38 -33.75 30.84
N LEU A 13 -17.14 -33.35 31.19
CA LEU A 13 -16.49 -32.22 30.53
C LEU A 13 -16.19 -32.53 29.06
N GLU A 14 -15.74 -33.75 28.75
CA GLU A 14 -15.51 -34.20 27.38
C GLU A 14 -16.79 -34.20 26.56
N TYR A 15 -17.88 -34.74 27.13
CA TYR A 15 -19.19 -34.68 26.48
C TYR A 15 -19.60 -33.24 26.17
N ILE A 16 -19.50 -32.31 27.14
CA ILE A 16 -19.86 -30.91 26.93
C ILE A 16 -18.95 -30.27 25.87
N ALA A 17 -17.63 -30.48 25.95
CA ALA A 17 -16.68 -29.91 25.00
C ALA A 17 -16.98 -30.34 23.56
N ASN A 18 -17.38 -31.61 23.35
CA ASN A 18 -17.74 -32.12 22.03
C ASN A 18 -19.04 -31.53 21.45
N HIS A 19 -19.86 -30.86 22.28
CA HIS A 19 -21.10 -30.20 21.85
C HIS A 19 -20.97 -28.66 21.81
N MET A 20 -19.83 -28.11 22.23
CA MET A 20 -19.55 -26.68 22.11
C MET A 20 -19.02 -26.35 20.72
N SER A 21 -19.35 -25.16 20.24
CA SER A 21 -18.74 -24.62 19.02
C SER A 21 -17.24 -24.33 19.22
N GLU A 22 -16.48 -24.30 18.13
CA GLU A 22 -15.04 -23.97 18.19
C GLU A 22 -14.78 -22.60 18.83
N VAL A 23 -15.67 -21.63 18.61
CA VAL A 23 -15.60 -20.29 19.21
C VAL A 23 -15.78 -20.36 20.73
N GLU A 24 -16.73 -21.15 21.23
CA GLU A 24 -16.95 -21.32 22.67
C GLU A 24 -15.78 -22.03 23.32
N LEU A 25 -15.27 -23.10 22.70
CA LEU A 25 -14.08 -23.81 23.14
C LEU A 25 -12.86 -22.88 23.19
N LEU A 26 -12.67 -22.04 22.17
CA LEU A 26 -11.62 -21.05 22.12
C LEU A 26 -11.77 -20.01 23.24
N LYS A 27 -12.96 -19.43 23.42
CA LYS A 27 -13.26 -18.48 24.51
C LYS A 27 -12.93 -19.09 25.88
N ILE A 28 -13.35 -20.33 26.14
CA ILE A 28 -13.07 -21.04 27.40
C ILE A 28 -11.56 -21.29 27.56
N SER A 29 -10.91 -21.77 26.51
CA SER A 29 -9.46 -22.01 26.49
C SER A 29 -8.69 -20.73 26.83
N LEU A 30 -9.10 -19.60 26.23
CA LEU A 30 -8.45 -18.30 26.40
C LEU A 30 -8.62 -17.70 27.81
N CYS A 31 -9.67 -18.08 28.54
CA CYS A 31 -9.89 -17.58 29.90
C CYS A 31 -8.84 -18.05 30.92
N SER A 32 -8.18 -19.20 30.72
CA SER A 32 -7.24 -19.75 31.69
C SER A 32 -6.37 -20.89 31.14
N ARG A 33 -5.09 -20.92 31.52
CA ARG A 33 -4.21 -22.08 31.26
C ARG A 33 -4.77 -23.40 31.82
N LYS A 34 -5.53 -23.35 32.92
CA LYS A 34 -6.17 -24.55 33.49
C LYS A 34 -7.33 -25.02 32.61
N ALA A 35 -8.12 -24.09 32.09
CA ALA A 35 -9.21 -24.40 31.17
C ALA A 35 -8.70 -25.01 29.87
N ASP A 36 -7.68 -24.40 29.26
CA ASP A 36 -6.99 -24.93 28.09
C ASP A 36 -6.48 -26.37 28.29
N ARG A 37 -5.77 -26.64 29.40
CA ARG A 37 -5.30 -27.99 29.72
C ARG A 37 -6.46 -28.97 29.92
N ALA A 38 -7.56 -28.53 30.51
CA ALA A 38 -8.73 -29.39 30.69
C ALA A 38 -9.35 -29.76 29.34
N LEU A 39 -9.55 -28.78 28.45
CA LEU A 39 -10.04 -29.02 27.08
C LEU A 39 -9.10 -29.94 26.29
N LYS A 40 -7.78 -29.78 26.42
CA LYS A 40 -6.80 -30.68 25.80
C LYS A 40 -6.90 -32.12 26.29
N ARG A 41 -7.23 -32.35 27.57
CA ARG A 41 -7.49 -33.69 28.11
C ARG A 41 -8.77 -34.30 27.54
N CYS A 42 -9.74 -33.47 27.19
CA CYS A 42 -10.97 -33.85 26.48
C CYS A 42 -10.78 -34.01 24.96
N GLY A 43 -9.54 -34.18 24.48
CA GLY A 43 -9.25 -34.40 23.06
C GLY A 43 -9.24 -33.14 22.18
N GLN A 44 -9.53 -31.96 22.72
CA GLN A 44 -9.55 -30.70 21.95
C GLN A 44 -8.11 -30.21 21.71
N LYS A 45 -7.57 -30.45 20.51
CA LYS A 45 -6.20 -30.09 20.14
C LYS A 45 -6.11 -28.64 19.65
N GLU A 46 -5.01 -27.97 20.05
CA GLU A 46 -4.55 -26.65 19.55
C GLU A 46 -5.63 -25.58 19.28
N LEU A 47 -6.40 -25.24 20.32
CA LEU A 47 -7.30 -24.08 20.29
C LEU A 47 -6.49 -22.77 20.35
N THR A 48 -6.06 -22.28 19.19
CA THR A 48 -5.40 -20.98 19.05
C THR A 48 -6.21 -20.08 18.13
N TYR A 49 -6.44 -18.83 18.54
CA TYR A 49 -7.33 -17.91 17.82
C TYR A 49 -6.98 -17.76 16.33
N PHE A 50 -5.69 -17.69 15.97
CA PHE A 50 -5.24 -17.48 14.59
C PHE A 50 -5.25 -18.74 13.71
N LYS A 51 -5.56 -19.92 14.26
CA LYS A 51 -5.70 -21.16 13.47
C LYS A 51 -7.15 -21.62 13.31
N THR A 52 -8.05 -21.15 14.18
CA THR A 52 -9.46 -21.55 14.17
C THR A 52 -10.21 -20.82 13.07
N ASN A 53 -11.14 -21.50 12.38
CA ASN A 53 -12.01 -20.83 11.41
C ASN A 53 -13.11 -20.06 12.17
N ILE A 54 -12.92 -18.76 12.30
CA ILE A 54 -13.77 -17.87 13.11
C ILE A 54 -14.52 -16.84 12.27
N SER A 55 -14.83 -17.19 11.02
CA SER A 55 -15.54 -16.33 10.06
C SER A 55 -16.92 -15.83 10.53
N SER A 56 -17.52 -16.49 11.53
CA SER A 56 -18.80 -16.10 12.12
C SER A 56 -18.71 -14.94 13.11
N LEU A 57 -17.52 -14.59 13.60
CA LEU A 57 -17.34 -13.52 14.58
C LEU A 57 -17.50 -12.13 13.97
N ASN A 58 -17.91 -11.17 14.79
CA ASN A 58 -17.78 -9.74 14.46
C ASN A 58 -16.39 -9.21 14.84
N TYR A 59 -16.03 -8.02 14.34
CA TYR A 59 -14.71 -7.43 14.57
C TYR A 59 -14.40 -7.17 16.05
N LEU A 60 -15.39 -6.85 16.88
CA LEU A 60 -15.19 -6.68 18.32
C LEU A 60 -14.80 -8.00 19.00
N GLU A 61 -15.46 -9.10 18.65
CA GLU A 61 -15.10 -10.43 19.18
C GLU A 61 -13.71 -10.85 18.72
N HIS A 62 -13.38 -10.64 17.45
CA HIS A 62 -12.03 -10.86 16.93
C HIS A 62 -10.98 -10.08 17.74
N PHE A 63 -11.23 -8.81 17.99
CA PHE A 63 -10.33 -7.97 18.78
C PHE A 63 -10.20 -8.43 20.24
N GLN A 64 -11.31 -8.77 20.89
CA GLN A 64 -11.29 -9.27 22.27
C GLN A 64 -10.51 -10.59 22.39
N LEU A 65 -10.73 -11.51 21.45
CA LEU A 65 -10.02 -12.79 21.44
C LEU A 65 -8.53 -12.60 21.13
N SER A 66 -8.15 -11.68 20.25
CA SER A 66 -6.74 -11.39 19.98
C SER A 66 -6.02 -10.86 21.22
N LEU A 67 -6.66 -9.97 21.99
CA LEU A 67 -6.12 -9.46 23.25
C LEU A 67 -6.01 -10.56 24.33
N LEU A 68 -6.99 -11.46 24.41
CA LEU A 68 -6.96 -12.59 25.33
C LEU A 68 -5.84 -13.58 24.97
N GLU A 69 -5.67 -13.88 23.69
CA GLU A 69 -4.56 -14.71 23.18
C GLU A 69 -3.21 -14.10 23.58
N ALA A 70 -3.04 -12.78 23.39
CA ALA A 70 -1.84 -12.09 23.82
C ALA A 70 -1.59 -12.16 25.33
N GLY A 71 -2.66 -12.09 26.13
CA GLY A 71 -2.57 -12.23 27.59
C GLY A 71 -2.14 -13.62 28.08
N ARG A 72 -2.27 -14.67 27.27
CA ARG A 72 -1.84 -16.04 27.66
C ARG A 72 -0.34 -16.23 27.64
N ALA A 73 0.35 -15.51 26.77
CA ALA A 73 1.78 -15.61 26.57
C ALA A 73 2.53 -15.33 27.89
N GLU A 74 3.68 -15.98 28.08
CA GLU A 74 4.51 -15.71 29.26
C GLU A 74 4.93 -14.24 29.29
N GLY A 75 4.68 -13.56 30.41
CA GLY A 75 4.87 -12.10 30.52
C GLY A 75 3.74 -11.24 29.94
N GLY A 76 2.67 -11.83 29.40
CA GLY A 76 1.50 -11.10 28.88
C GLY A 76 1.76 -10.37 27.55
N VAL A 77 2.82 -10.74 26.84
CA VAL A 77 3.21 -10.23 25.52
C VAL A 77 3.28 -11.39 24.54
N CYS A 78 2.50 -11.33 23.46
CA CYS A 78 2.50 -12.35 22.43
C CYS A 78 3.73 -12.24 21.53
N ALA A 79 4.64 -13.19 21.61
CA ALA A 79 5.78 -13.30 20.70
C ALA A 79 5.49 -14.18 19.47
N ALA A 80 4.45 -15.01 19.51
CA ALA A 80 4.16 -15.97 18.44
C ALA A 80 3.55 -15.33 17.18
N LEU A 81 3.12 -14.07 17.27
CA LEU A 81 2.31 -13.43 16.24
C LEU A 81 2.99 -12.17 15.73
N ARG A 82 3.09 -12.11 14.40
CA ARG A 82 3.41 -10.88 13.68
C ARG A 82 2.09 -10.23 13.25
N LEU A 83 1.87 -9.00 13.71
CA LEU A 83 0.73 -8.19 13.31
C LEU A 83 1.20 -7.04 12.43
N ASN A 84 0.40 -6.70 11.42
CA ASN A 84 0.57 -5.49 10.63
C ASN A 84 -0.65 -4.59 10.84
N LEU A 85 -0.44 -3.46 11.50
CA LEU A 85 -1.47 -2.46 11.79
C LEU A 85 -1.49 -1.43 10.68
N VAL A 86 -2.59 -1.36 9.95
CA VAL A 86 -2.76 -0.38 8.86
C VAL A 86 -3.71 0.70 9.34
N VAL A 87 -3.19 1.91 9.52
CA VAL A 87 -4.00 3.08 9.89
C VAL A 87 -4.50 3.73 8.61
N ASN A 88 -5.81 3.69 8.42
CA ASN A 88 -6.48 4.21 7.23
C ASN A 88 -7.24 5.50 7.57
N PHE A 89 -7.00 6.55 6.79
CA PHE A 89 -7.72 7.82 6.85
C PHE A 89 -8.68 7.94 5.67
N TYR A 90 -9.97 7.75 5.91
CA TYR A 90 -11.02 7.90 4.91
C TYR A 90 -11.75 9.25 5.05
N ASN A 91 -12.63 9.51 4.09
CA ASN A 91 -13.47 10.71 3.98
C ASN A 91 -14.05 11.21 5.32
N TYR A 92 -14.55 10.30 6.16
CA TYR A 92 -15.25 10.69 7.39
C TYR A 92 -14.77 9.94 8.63
N SER A 93 -13.86 8.98 8.48
CA SER A 93 -13.46 8.09 9.56
C SER A 93 -11.98 7.74 9.51
N VAL A 94 -11.40 7.52 10.68
CA VAL A 94 -10.09 6.91 10.83
C VAL A 94 -10.30 5.52 11.43
N ARG A 95 -9.59 4.52 10.90
CA ARG A 95 -9.67 3.15 11.41
C ARG A 95 -8.30 2.46 11.41
N ILE A 96 -8.16 1.47 12.29
CA ILE A 96 -7.04 0.53 12.26
C ILE A 96 -7.53 -0.78 11.69
N ASP A 97 -6.92 -1.25 10.62
CA ASP A 97 -7.08 -2.61 10.12
C ASP A 97 -5.94 -3.47 10.67
N VAL A 98 -6.29 -4.59 11.31
CA VAL A 98 -5.32 -5.50 11.91
C VAL A 98 -5.12 -6.70 11.00
N TRP A 99 -3.94 -6.79 10.39
CA TRP A 99 -3.60 -7.86 9.47
C TRP A 99 -2.71 -8.91 10.12
N HIS A 100 -2.95 -10.18 9.80
CA HIS A 100 -2.12 -11.32 10.18
C HIS A 100 -1.95 -12.24 8.97
N ASN A 101 -0.70 -12.61 8.63
CA ASN A 101 -0.37 -13.45 7.48
C ASN A 101 -1.04 -13.02 6.17
N GLY A 102 -1.12 -11.71 5.93
CA GLY A 102 -1.72 -11.14 4.70
C GLY A 102 -3.24 -11.12 4.68
N ILE A 103 -3.92 -11.46 5.79
CA ILE A 103 -5.38 -11.41 5.91
C ILE A 103 -5.78 -10.35 6.93
N CYS A 104 -6.75 -9.50 6.59
CA CYS A 104 -7.36 -8.56 7.55
C CYS A 104 -8.24 -9.34 8.51
N VAL A 105 -7.90 -9.32 9.80
CA VAL A 105 -8.60 -10.10 10.84
C VAL A 105 -9.76 -9.30 11.42
N TYR A 106 -9.56 -8.00 11.66
CA TYR A 106 -10.61 -7.10 12.13
C TYR A 106 -10.22 -5.63 11.90
N ALA A 107 -11.24 -4.76 11.91
CA ALA A 107 -11.06 -3.31 11.82
C ALA A 107 -11.73 -2.60 13.00
N LEU A 108 -11.09 -1.53 13.49
CA LEU A 108 -11.60 -0.68 14.56
C LEU A 108 -11.69 0.77 14.08
N TYR A 109 -12.90 1.32 14.08
CA TYR A 109 -13.16 2.71 13.73
C TYR A 109 -13.09 3.59 14.97
N PHE A 110 -12.68 4.85 14.79
CA PHE A 110 -12.56 5.83 15.86
C PHE A 110 -13.47 7.01 15.59
N GLU A 111 -14.39 7.27 16.53
CA GLU A 111 -15.35 8.38 16.45
C GLU A 111 -15.35 9.22 17.73
N CYS A 112 -15.87 10.44 17.60
CA CYS A 112 -16.05 11.33 18.72
C CYS A 112 -17.22 10.89 19.61
N LEU A 113 -17.06 10.98 20.93
CA LEU A 113 -18.03 10.51 21.91
C LEU A 113 -19.41 11.18 21.78
N ASN A 114 -19.46 12.45 21.37
CA ASN A 114 -20.70 13.18 21.13
C ASN A 114 -21.53 12.64 19.95
N LYS A 115 -20.99 11.72 19.14
CA LYS A 115 -21.73 11.05 18.07
C LYS A 115 -22.25 9.67 18.48
N LEU A 116 -21.99 9.20 19.71
CA LEU A 116 -22.36 7.83 20.13
C LEU A 116 -23.83 7.50 19.86
N ASP A 117 -24.74 8.42 20.15
CA ASP A 117 -26.19 8.24 19.99
C ASP A 117 -26.65 8.27 18.52
N GLN A 118 -25.78 8.64 17.58
CA GLN A 118 -26.08 8.68 16.14
C GLN A 118 -25.88 7.33 15.46
N PHE A 119 -25.23 6.37 16.13
CA PHE A 119 -24.94 5.06 15.57
C PHE A 119 -26.01 4.04 15.97
N ALA A 120 -26.64 3.42 14.97
CA ALA A 120 -27.48 2.24 15.17
C ALA A 120 -26.60 1.01 15.42
N GLY A 121 -26.92 0.21 16.45
CA GLY A 121 -26.20 -1.03 16.71
C GLY A 121 -26.22 -1.44 18.17
N ILE A 122 -25.46 -2.50 18.48
CA ILE A 122 -25.33 -3.00 19.85
C ILE A 122 -24.26 -2.20 20.56
N GLN A 123 -24.68 -1.35 21.48
CA GLN A 123 -23.76 -0.62 22.36
C GLN A 123 -23.18 -1.56 23.42
N LYS A 124 -21.86 -1.52 23.59
CA LYS A 124 -21.09 -2.29 24.58
C LYS A 124 -20.04 -1.39 25.21
N SER A 125 -19.43 -1.87 26.29
CA SER A 125 -18.23 -1.26 26.85
C SER A 125 -17.07 -2.22 26.73
N LEU A 126 -15.95 -1.73 26.21
CA LEU A 126 -14.69 -2.44 26.17
C LEU A 126 -13.78 -1.88 27.28
N VAL A 127 -13.18 -2.77 28.07
CA VAL A 127 -12.21 -2.38 29.10
C VAL A 127 -10.80 -2.68 28.61
N MET A 128 -9.97 -1.64 28.47
CA MET A 128 -8.55 -1.76 28.13
C MET A 128 -7.72 -0.93 29.09
N LYS A 129 -6.74 -1.52 29.77
CA LYS A 129 -5.89 -0.85 30.78
C LYS A 129 -6.69 -0.05 31.83
N HIS A 130 -7.82 -0.60 32.28
CA HIS A 130 -8.75 0.06 33.22
C HIS A 130 -9.50 1.28 32.65
N THR A 131 -9.34 1.57 31.35
CA THR A 131 -10.16 2.56 30.64
C THR A 131 -11.40 1.88 30.08
N TYR A 132 -12.57 2.47 30.35
CA TYR A 132 -13.83 2.09 29.73
C TYR A 132 -13.98 2.83 28.40
N ILE A 133 -14.12 2.07 27.33
CA ILE A 133 -14.25 2.57 25.97
C ILE A 133 -15.65 2.21 25.49
N PRO A 134 -16.53 3.18 25.21
CA PRO A 134 -17.81 2.88 24.59
C PRO A 134 -17.58 2.35 23.18
N VAL A 135 -18.31 1.28 22.83
CA VAL A 135 -18.19 0.60 21.54
C VAL A 135 -19.57 0.36 20.96
N VAL A 136 -19.72 0.58 19.65
CA VAL A 136 -20.92 0.17 18.91
C VAL A 136 -20.52 -0.84 17.86
N SER A 137 -21.19 -2.00 17.88
CA SER A 137 -21.13 -2.99 16.80
C SER A 137 -22.37 -2.84 15.93
N THR A 138 -22.16 -2.50 14.65
CA THR A 138 -23.20 -2.29 13.64
C THR A 138 -23.56 -3.62 12.96
N GLU A 139 -24.67 -3.62 12.19
CA GLU A 139 -25.18 -4.81 11.50
C GLU A 139 -24.21 -5.35 10.43
N ASP A 140 -23.47 -4.45 9.76
CA ASP A 140 -22.41 -4.76 8.81
C ASP A 140 -21.13 -5.34 9.48
N LYS A 141 -21.19 -5.63 10.79
CA LYS A 141 -20.09 -6.12 11.63
C LYS A 141 -18.96 -5.11 11.86
N SER A 142 -19.11 -3.86 11.42
CA SER A 142 -18.16 -2.80 11.75
C SER A 142 -18.16 -2.52 13.27
N THR A 143 -17.01 -2.10 13.79
CA THR A 143 -16.83 -1.84 15.24
C THR A 143 -16.30 -0.44 15.43
N TYR A 144 -17.11 0.42 16.04
CA TYR A 144 -16.79 1.82 16.32
C TYR A 144 -16.44 1.99 17.78
N THR A 145 -15.31 2.63 18.05
CA THR A 145 -14.86 3.02 19.38
C THR A 145 -15.00 4.53 19.54
N PHE A 146 -15.49 4.97 20.70
CA PHE A 146 -15.85 6.36 20.92
C PHE A 146 -14.95 7.03 21.94
N TRP A 147 -14.45 8.21 21.58
CA TRP A 147 -13.41 8.92 22.32
C TRP A 147 -13.71 10.42 22.39
N ASN A 148 -13.25 11.10 23.43
CA ASN A 148 -13.35 12.56 23.47
C ASN A 148 -12.56 13.23 22.34
N ASN A 149 -11.44 12.63 21.94
CA ASN A 149 -10.62 13.04 20.81
C ASN A 149 -10.17 11.78 20.04
N ARG A 150 -10.41 11.75 18.72
CA ARG A 150 -10.11 10.58 17.89
C ARG A 150 -8.63 10.22 17.86
N ALA A 151 -7.76 11.22 17.82
CA ALA A 151 -6.33 11.02 17.76
C ALA A 151 -5.78 10.38 19.05
N ASP A 152 -6.31 10.79 20.21
CA ASP A 152 -5.95 10.20 21.50
C ASP A 152 -6.42 8.74 21.59
N GLY A 153 -7.64 8.46 21.12
CA GLY A 153 -8.16 7.10 21.03
C GLY A 153 -7.32 6.19 20.13
N LEU A 154 -7.01 6.67 18.93
CA LEU A 154 -6.16 5.97 17.97
C LEU A 154 -4.80 5.63 18.60
N THR A 155 -4.12 6.64 19.15
CA THR A 155 -2.82 6.49 19.79
C THR A 155 -2.88 5.54 20.99
N PHE A 156 -3.94 5.60 21.79
CA PHE A 156 -4.14 4.71 22.93
C PHE A 156 -4.25 3.25 22.49
N VAL A 157 -5.07 2.95 21.48
CA VAL A 157 -5.26 1.58 20.99
C VAL A 157 -3.99 1.04 20.34
N LEU A 158 -3.29 1.85 19.52
CA LEU A 158 -2.00 1.48 18.93
C LEU A 158 -0.96 1.14 20.00
N LYS A 159 -0.82 1.97 21.05
CA LYS A 159 0.06 1.67 22.19
C LYS A 159 -0.32 0.37 22.90
N CYS A 160 -1.62 0.14 23.12
CA CYS A 160 -2.07 -1.11 23.75
C CYS A 160 -1.73 -2.35 22.89
N LEU A 161 -1.86 -2.25 21.57
CA LEU A 161 -1.50 -3.35 20.66
C LEU A 161 0.02 -3.59 20.67
N ASN A 162 0.86 -2.55 20.59
CA ASN A 162 2.31 -2.73 20.65
C ASN A 162 2.81 -3.30 21.97
N GLU A 163 2.16 -2.99 23.08
CA GLU A 163 2.53 -3.58 24.37
C GLU A 163 2.11 -5.06 24.48
N LYS A 164 1.05 -5.46 23.77
CA LYS A 164 0.51 -6.82 23.83
C LYS A 164 1.13 -7.75 22.80
N PHE A 165 1.69 -7.24 21.73
CA PHE A 165 2.26 -8.03 20.65
C PHE A 165 3.71 -7.61 20.42
N ARG A 166 4.64 -8.57 20.43
CA ARG A 166 6.08 -8.28 20.32
C ARG A 166 6.48 -7.83 18.92
N HIS A 167 5.83 -8.37 17.90
CA HIS A 167 6.17 -8.14 16.50
C HIS A 167 5.03 -7.41 15.82
N VAL A 168 5.05 -6.08 15.91
CA VAL A 168 4.04 -5.23 15.29
C VAL A 168 4.70 -4.28 14.30
N THR A 169 4.21 -4.30 13.06
CA THR A 169 4.56 -3.31 12.04
C THR A 169 3.37 -2.39 11.78
N HIS A 170 3.64 -1.20 11.27
CA HIS A 170 2.65 -0.17 11.01
C HIS A 170 2.70 0.27 9.55
N LYS A 171 1.53 0.57 9.00
CA LYS A 171 1.37 1.28 7.73
C LYS A 171 0.41 2.45 7.90
N LEU A 172 0.65 3.52 7.15
CA LEU A 172 -0.24 4.66 7.03
C LEU A 172 -0.83 4.71 5.63
N ASN A 173 -2.15 4.73 5.52
CA ASN A 173 -2.86 4.96 4.27
C ASN A 173 -3.73 6.20 4.40
N VAL A 174 -3.59 7.13 3.45
CA VAL A 174 -4.37 8.38 3.41
C VAL A 174 -5.17 8.43 2.10
N PHE A 175 -6.50 8.47 2.22
CA PHE A 175 -7.45 8.40 1.10
C PHE A 175 -8.09 9.78 0.80
N THR A 176 -8.78 9.85 -0.35
CA THR A 176 -9.22 11.09 -1.06
C THR A 176 -9.73 12.28 -0.22
N ARG A 177 -10.78 12.16 0.59
CA ARG A 177 -11.24 13.32 1.40
C ARG A 177 -10.78 13.13 2.83
N LEU A 178 -10.36 14.22 3.45
CA LEU A 178 -9.97 14.21 4.85
C LEU A 178 -11.07 14.87 5.69
N MET A 179 -11.34 14.25 6.83
CA MET A 179 -12.18 14.83 7.88
C MET A 179 -11.57 16.15 8.42
N PRO A 180 -12.35 17.09 8.96
CA PRO A 180 -11.85 18.42 9.36
C PRO A 180 -10.71 18.40 10.40
N ASP A 181 -10.66 17.39 11.26
CA ASP A 181 -9.65 17.14 12.29
C ASP A 181 -8.53 16.17 11.83
N ALA A 182 -8.49 15.79 10.54
CA ALA A 182 -7.51 14.83 10.02
C ALA A 182 -6.07 15.29 10.25
N SER A 183 -5.78 16.59 10.07
CA SER A 183 -4.43 17.15 10.27
C SER A 183 -3.92 16.86 11.68
N GLN A 184 -4.76 17.05 12.72
CA GLN A 184 -4.39 16.75 14.10
C GLN A 184 -4.13 15.24 14.31
N ILE A 185 -4.98 14.39 13.73
CA ILE A 185 -4.86 12.94 13.88
C ILE A 185 -3.62 12.42 13.14
N LEU A 186 -3.36 12.92 11.92
CA LEU A 186 -2.16 12.61 11.12
C LEU A 186 -0.89 13.03 11.86
N THR A 187 -0.84 14.27 12.36
CA THR A 187 0.30 14.78 13.13
C THR A 187 0.60 13.89 14.32
N LYS A 188 -0.41 13.59 15.14
CA LYS A 188 -0.25 12.69 16.31
C LYS A 188 0.17 11.27 15.93
N PHE A 189 -0.32 10.74 14.81
CA PHE A 189 0.12 9.44 14.32
C PHE A 189 1.59 9.48 13.86
N VAL A 190 2.00 10.50 13.11
CA VAL A 190 3.39 10.67 12.69
C VAL A 190 4.31 10.83 13.92
N ASP A 191 3.94 11.65 14.90
CA ASP A 191 4.65 11.76 16.19
C ASP A 191 4.79 10.40 16.88
N TYR A 192 3.72 9.60 16.87
CA TYR A 192 3.73 8.25 17.40
C TYR A 192 4.72 7.33 16.67
N THR A 193 4.86 7.45 15.34
CA THR A 193 5.79 6.62 14.55
C THR A 193 7.27 6.89 14.85
N VAL A 194 7.60 8.03 15.44
CA VAL A 194 8.99 8.37 15.82
C VAL A 194 9.46 7.55 17.04
N LEU A 195 8.53 6.98 17.82
CA LEU A 195 8.86 6.25 19.04
C LEU A 195 9.76 5.02 18.77
N PRO A 196 10.72 4.71 19.68
CA PRO A 196 11.63 3.55 19.59
C PRO A 196 10.99 2.20 19.30
N GLU A 197 9.84 1.96 19.89
CA GLU A 197 9.09 0.71 19.83
C GLU A 197 8.21 0.57 18.58
N VAL A 198 8.04 1.64 17.80
CA VAL A 198 7.15 1.64 16.63
C VAL A 198 7.95 1.36 15.36
N SER A 199 7.55 0.32 14.63
CA SER A 199 8.12 -0.02 13.33
C SER A 199 7.14 0.35 12.22
N LEU A 200 7.34 1.51 11.61
CA LEU A 200 6.63 1.92 10.41
C LEU A 200 7.33 1.37 9.17
N ILE A 201 6.58 0.64 8.35
CA ILE A 201 7.08 -0.04 7.14
C ILE A 201 6.46 0.50 5.85
N GLY A 202 5.44 1.34 5.93
CA GLY A 202 4.72 1.82 4.76
C GLY A 202 3.98 3.13 4.98
N VAL A 203 4.09 4.05 4.04
CA VAL A 203 3.22 5.21 3.89
C VAL A 203 2.66 5.21 2.49
N ASN A 204 1.35 5.28 2.34
CA ASN A 204 0.65 5.40 1.07
C ASN A 204 -0.32 6.59 1.13
N ILE A 205 -0.14 7.56 0.23
CA ILE A 205 -1.03 8.72 0.11
C ILE A 205 -1.65 8.65 -1.28
N GLU A 206 -2.95 8.40 -1.35
CA GLU A 206 -3.65 8.17 -2.61
C GLU A 206 -3.84 9.44 -3.45
N GLN A 207 -4.28 9.24 -4.69
CA GLN A 207 -4.62 10.32 -5.59
C GLN A 207 -5.88 11.05 -5.09
N GLY A 208 -5.93 12.37 -5.28
CA GLY A 208 -7.10 13.17 -4.94
C GLY A 208 -7.26 13.48 -3.44
N VAL A 209 -6.26 13.13 -2.62
CA VAL A 209 -6.21 13.47 -1.19
C VAL A 209 -6.26 14.99 -0.98
N GLN A 210 -7.25 15.46 -0.23
CA GLN A 210 -7.39 16.85 0.19
C GLN A 210 -6.67 17.09 1.52
N MET A 211 -5.33 17.15 1.49
CA MET A 211 -4.50 17.56 2.63
C MET A 211 -3.82 18.91 2.37
N SER A 212 -3.44 19.60 3.44
CA SER A 212 -2.62 20.80 3.33
C SER A 212 -1.20 20.45 2.89
N ILE A 213 -0.51 21.42 2.28
CA ILE A 213 0.91 21.24 1.91
C ILE A 213 1.77 21.14 3.16
N GLU A 214 1.36 21.82 4.24
CA GLU A 214 2.00 21.80 5.55
C GLU A 214 1.95 20.40 6.15
N ASP A 215 0.80 19.72 6.11
CA ASP A 215 0.66 18.34 6.59
C ASP A 215 1.51 17.38 5.76
N PHE A 216 1.51 17.52 4.42
CA PHE A 216 2.33 16.68 3.55
C PHE A 216 3.83 16.87 3.82
N ARG A 217 4.27 18.13 3.94
CA ARG A 217 5.66 18.47 4.32
C ARG A 217 6.01 17.87 5.67
N TYR A 218 5.12 18.01 6.66
CA TYR A 218 5.33 17.46 7.99
C TYR A 218 5.49 15.94 7.97
N ILE A 219 4.69 15.21 7.17
CA ILE A 219 4.85 13.76 6.95
C ILE A 219 6.24 13.46 6.38
N LEU A 220 6.65 14.14 5.30
CA LEU A 220 7.96 13.93 4.67
C LEU A 220 9.14 14.18 5.62
N GLU A 221 9.03 15.16 6.51
CA GLU A 221 10.10 15.55 7.45
C GLU A 221 10.18 14.64 8.68
N ASN A 222 9.04 14.14 9.17
CA ASN A 222 8.96 13.49 10.48
C ASN A 222 8.74 11.99 10.44
N VAL A 223 8.28 11.44 9.31
CA VAL A 223 8.17 9.98 9.15
C VAL A 223 9.55 9.34 9.20
N LYS A 224 9.70 8.39 10.14
CA LYS A 224 10.90 7.57 10.28
C LYS A 224 10.55 6.11 10.08
N PHE A 225 11.04 5.57 8.97
CA PHE A 225 10.98 4.14 8.76
C PHE A 225 12.01 3.45 9.64
N ARG A 226 11.62 2.32 10.22
CA ARG A 226 12.56 1.45 10.90
C ARG A 226 12.77 0.24 10.01
N ASP A 227 13.93 0.26 9.36
CA ASP A 227 14.46 -0.89 8.67
C ASP A 227 14.68 -2.01 9.70
N GLN A 228 13.73 -2.94 9.75
CA GLN A 228 14.01 -4.26 10.24
C GLN A 228 14.59 -4.99 9.05
N SER A 229 15.79 -5.55 9.18
CA SER A 229 16.57 -6.20 8.10
C SER A 229 15.84 -7.27 7.27
N GLU A 230 14.57 -7.55 7.58
CA GLU A 230 13.68 -8.48 6.90
C GLU A 230 12.55 -7.79 6.09
N VAL A 231 12.30 -6.49 6.24
CA VAL A 231 11.10 -5.83 5.68
C VAL A 231 11.43 -4.53 4.96
N ASP A 232 11.23 -4.54 3.65
CA ASP A 232 11.33 -3.34 2.81
C ASP A 232 10.37 -2.24 3.31
N CYS A 233 10.91 -1.04 3.48
CA CYS A 233 10.13 0.13 3.84
C CYS A 233 9.70 0.91 2.59
N GLU A 234 8.43 1.27 2.51
CA GLU A 234 7.84 1.89 1.32
C GLU A 234 7.24 3.28 1.62
N PHE A 235 7.57 4.26 0.78
CA PHE A 235 6.87 5.53 0.73
C PHE A 235 6.27 5.72 -0.66
N SER A 236 4.93 5.74 -0.73
CA SER A 236 4.15 5.95 -1.95
C SER A 236 3.26 7.19 -1.80
N SER A 237 3.28 8.08 -2.79
CA SER A 237 2.41 9.26 -2.78
C SER A 237 1.99 9.69 -4.18
N CYS A 238 0.67 9.86 -4.34
CA CYS A 238 0.02 10.51 -5.45
C CYS A 238 -0.48 11.93 -5.09
N PHE A 239 0.00 12.49 -3.97
CA PHE A 239 -0.42 13.83 -3.54
C PHE A 239 0.14 14.90 -4.49
N LYS A 240 -0.76 15.69 -5.07
CA LYS A 240 -0.39 16.75 -6.01
C LYS A 240 0.00 18.00 -5.24
N VAL A 241 1.29 18.27 -5.16
CA VAL A 241 1.81 19.53 -4.62
C VAL A 241 1.77 20.63 -5.69
N ASN A 242 1.84 21.90 -5.26
CA ASN A 242 1.89 23.03 -6.18
C ASN A 242 3.27 23.14 -6.86
N GLU A 243 3.36 23.92 -7.94
CA GLU A 243 4.61 24.05 -8.73
C GLU A 243 5.77 24.65 -7.93
N ASN A 244 5.47 25.46 -6.92
CA ASN A 244 6.46 26.13 -6.06
C ASN A 244 6.86 25.28 -4.84
N PHE A 245 6.40 24.04 -4.75
CA PHE A 245 6.72 23.18 -3.64
C PHE A 245 8.18 22.75 -3.72
N GLU A 246 8.93 23.04 -2.66
CA GLU A 246 10.32 22.63 -2.51
C GLU A 246 10.51 21.81 -1.24
N PHE A 247 11.27 20.72 -1.37
CA PHE A 247 11.70 19.86 -0.29
C PHE A 247 13.15 19.44 -0.51
N SER A 248 14.02 19.85 0.40
CA SER A 248 15.48 19.69 0.29
C SER A 248 16.04 18.52 1.10
N SER A 249 15.21 17.92 1.96
CA SER A 249 15.59 16.74 2.74
C SER A 249 15.40 15.46 1.91
N THR A 250 15.78 14.32 2.48
CA THR A 250 15.57 12.98 1.87
C THR A 250 14.59 12.18 2.71
N VAL A 251 13.67 11.49 2.06
CA VAL A 251 12.85 10.48 2.73
C VAL A 251 13.74 9.25 2.95
N LEU A 252 13.72 8.66 4.14
CA LEU A 252 14.58 7.50 4.45
C LEU A 252 13.75 6.22 4.36
N CYS A 253 13.59 5.66 3.16
CA CYS A 253 12.89 4.40 2.91
C CYS A 253 13.68 3.49 1.95
N SER A 254 13.25 2.25 1.75
CA SER A 254 13.85 1.34 0.76
C SER A 254 13.24 1.58 -0.63
N LYS A 255 11.92 1.77 -0.69
CA LYS A 255 11.15 1.97 -1.93
C LYS A 255 10.47 3.32 -1.90
N LEU A 256 10.68 4.13 -2.93
CA LEU A 256 10.11 5.46 -3.11
C LEU A 256 9.29 5.51 -4.40
N PHE A 257 7.99 5.75 -4.28
CA PHE A 257 7.05 5.90 -5.38
C PHE A 257 6.35 7.27 -5.29
N LEU A 258 6.69 8.20 -6.17
CA LEU A 258 6.10 9.53 -6.21
C LEU A 258 5.47 9.74 -7.58
N TYR A 259 4.17 10.04 -7.62
CA TYR A 259 3.46 10.30 -8.87
C TYR A 259 3.33 11.80 -9.20
N SER A 260 3.78 12.66 -8.29
CA SER A 260 3.86 14.13 -8.47
C SER A 260 5.19 14.64 -7.91
N GLY A 261 6.27 14.21 -8.54
CA GLY A 261 7.64 14.40 -8.08
C GLY A 261 8.40 15.51 -8.81
N HIS A 262 7.75 16.56 -9.30
CA HIS A 262 8.43 17.68 -10.00
C HIS A 262 9.46 18.42 -9.15
N TRP A 263 9.36 18.29 -7.82
CA TRP A 263 10.27 18.87 -6.84
C TRP A 263 11.50 18.00 -6.54
N ILE A 264 11.55 16.76 -7.08
CA ILE A 264 12.72 15.89 -6.95
C ILE A 264 13.81 16.38 -7.91
N THR A 265 15.01 16.61 -7.37
CA THR A 265 16.17 17.11 -8.12
C THR A 265 17.21 16.02 -8.34
N LEU A 266 18.17 16.25 -9.24
CA LEU A 266 19.33 15.36 -9.40
C LEU A 266 20.09 15.16 -8.08
N GLN A 267 20.26 16.22 -7.30
CA GLN A 267 20.94 16.13 -6.00
C GLN A 267 20.21 15.20 -5.03
N TYR A 268 18.87 15.13 -5.10
CA TYR A 268 18.09 14.18 -4.32
C TYR A 268 18.43 12.74 -4.75
N LEU A 269 18.34 12.45 -6.06
CA LEU A 269 18.63 11.12 -6.60
C LEU A 269 20.05 10.63 -6.27
N LEU A 270 21.04 11.52 -6.33
CA LEU A 270 22.43 11.18 -6.02
C LEU A 270 22.68 10.91 -4.53
N LYS A 271 21.86 11.49 -3.63
CA LYS A 271 21.99 11.32 -2.17
C LYS A 271 21.15 10.18 -1.62
N CYS A 272 20.09 9.79 -2.32
CA CYS A 272 19.15 8.81 -1.82
C CYS A 272 19.75 7.40 -1.82
N LYS A 273 19.31 6.57 -0.86
CA LYS A 273 19.78 5.18 -0.66
C LYS A 273 18.67 4.17 -0.93
N HIS A 274 17.73 4.54 -1.79
CA HIS A 274 16.58 3.71 -2.13
C HIS A 274 17.02 2.60 -3.08
N SER A 275 16.52 1.39 -2.87
CA SER A 275 16.68 0.31 -3.83
C SER A 275 15.75 0.53 -5.03
N ASN A 276 14.50 0.94 -4.79
CA ASN A 276 13.52 1.21 -5.84
C ASN A 276 13.06 2.65 -5.82
N ILE A 277 13.19 3.33 -6.95
CA ILE A 277 12.82 4.72 -7.15
C ILE A 277 11.90 4.80 -8.35
N MET A 278 10.73 5.38 -8.17
CA MET A 278 9.82 5.76 -9.24
C MET A 278 9.34 7.17 -8.99
N VAL A 279 9.68 8.10 -9.87
CA VAL A 279 9.29 9.50 -9.77
C VAL A 279 8.62 9.92 -11.06
N ALA A 280 7.30 9.86 -11.10
CA ALA A 280 6.51 10.44 -12.18
C ALA A 280 6.25 11.95 -11.95
N GLY A 281 6.02 12.68 -13.02
CA GLY A 281 5.88 14.13 -13.03
C GLY A 281 7.19 14.89 -12.77
N SER A 282 8.33 14.21 -12.71
CA SER A 282 9.64 14.87 -12.67
C SER A 282 9.97 15.58 -13.97
N LYS A 283 10.96 16.47 -13.93
CA LYS A 283 11.42 17.27 -15.08
C LYS A 283 12.91 17.04 -15.36
N PHE A 284 13.34 15.77 -15.31
CA PHE A 284 14.75 15.45 -15.52
C PHE A 284 15.15 15.65 -16.99
N THR A 285 16.31 16.25 -17.19
CA THR A 285 16.92 16.43 -18.51
C THR A 285 17.82 15.24 -18.85
N ASN A 286 18.12 15.04 -20.15
CA ASN A 286 19.07 14.01 -20.55
C ASN A 286 20.46 14.24 -19.93
N GLU A 287 20.87 15.49 -19.69
CA GLU A 287 22.15 15.78 -19.05
C GLU A 287 22.19 15.32 -17.58
N GLU A 288 21.11 15.55 -16.82
CA GLU A 288 21.04 15.11 -15.43
C GLU A 288 21.07 13.59 -15.31
N ILE A 289 20.33 12.89 -16.17
CA ILE A 289 20.36 11.41 -16.20
C ILE A 289 21.72 10.89 -16.65
N ARG A 290 22.39 11.57 -17.58
CA ARG A 290 23.77 11.24 -17.96
C ARG A 290 24.71 11.35 -16.76
N ILE A 291 24.57 12.41 -15.95
CA ILE A 291 25.34 12.56 -14.71
C ILE A 291 25.01 11.42 -13.73
N TYR A 292 23.73 11.12 -13.51
CA TYR A 292 23.29 10.02 -12.65
C TYR A 292 23.91 8.67 -13.09
N MET A 293 23.84 8.35 -14.38
CA MET A 293 24.39 7.11 -14.93
C MET A 293 25.91 7.00 -14.74
N LYS A 294 26.66 8.09 -14.92
CA LYS A 294 28.09 8.11 -14.64
C LYS A 294 28.38 7.81 -13.17
N GLN A 295 27.65 8.47 -12.26
CA GLN A 295 27.80 8.25 -10.82
C GLN A 295 27.48 6.80 -10.42
N TRP A 296 26.48 6.18 -11.05
CA TRP A 296 26.18 4.76 -10.85
C TRP A 296 27.28 3.83 -11.39
N VAL A 297 27.77 4.07 -12.61
CA VAL A 297 28.88 3.29 -13.21
C VAL A 297 30.18 3.43 -12.42
N ASP A 298 30.43 4.60 -11.82
CA ASP A 298 31.58 4.85 -10.95
C ASP A 298 31.44 4.20 -9.56
N GLY A 299 30.25 3.68 -9.23
CA GLY A 299 29.97 2.99 -7.97
C GLY A 299 29.63 3.92 -6.81
N ASN A 300 29.36 5.20 -7.09
CA ASN A 300 28.95 6.16 -6.06
C ASN A 300 27.48 5.97 -5.63
N ILE A 301 26.68 5.27 -6.43
CA ILE A 301 25.29 4.93 -6.14
C ILE A 301 25.19 3.42 -5.90
N LEU A 302 25.18 3.04 -4.62
CA LEU A 302 25.10 1.65 -4.19
C LEU A 302 23.64 1.22 -4.05
N ASP A 303 23.43 -0.10 -4.14
CA ASP A 303 22.18 -0.78 -3.76
C ASP A 303 20.89 -0.40 -4.51
N VAL A 304 20.99 0.39 -5.58
CA VAL A 304 19.87 0.62 -6.49
C VAL A 304 19.55 -0.65 -7.28
N GLU A 305 18.27 -1.01 -7.31
CA GLU A 305 17.68 -2.14 -8.02
C GLU A 305 16.78 -1.64 -9.16
N GLN A 306 16.05 -0.54 -8.96
CA GLN A 306 15.20 0.04 -9.99
C GLN A 306 15.12 1.56 -9.90
N VAL A 307 15.16 2.23 -11.06
CA VAL A 307 14.96 3.68 -11.19
C VAL A 307 14.07 3.98 -12.40
N TYR A 308 12.97 4.65 -12.15
CA TYR A 308 12.12 5.25 -13.16
C TYR A 308 11.96 6.73 -12.84
N VAL A 309 12.18 7.60 -13.84
CA VAL A 309 11.85 9.02 -13.73
C VAL A 309 11.24 9.54 -15.02
N ASP A 310 10.31 10.48 -14.89
CA ASP A 310 9.79 11.23 -16.04
C ASP A 310 10.80 12.30 -16.49
N MET A 311 10.93 12.43 -17.81
CA MET A 311 11.86 13.34 -18.46
C MET A 311 11.14 14.60 -18.95
N SER A 312 11.80 15.75 -18.91
CA SER A 312 11.26 17.00 -19.47
C SER A 312 11.31 17.05 -21.01
N GLU A 313 12.09 16.16 -21.61
CA GLU A 313 12.34 16.05 -23.04
C GLU A 313 12.41 14.55 -23.44
N PRO A 314 12.23 14.20 -24.72
CA PRO A 314 12.35 12.82 -25.17
C PRO A 314 13.69 12.20 -24.73
N PHE A 315 13.62 10.97 -24.21
CA PHE A 315 14.81 10.27 -23.74
C PHE A 315 15.75 9.94 -24.90
N ASN A 316 16.95 10.52 -24.90
CA ASN A 316 17.98 10.27 -25.90
C ASN A 316 19.00 9.25 -25.34
N VAL A 317 18.65 7.97 -25.49
CA VAL A 317 19.47 6.85 -24.99
C VAL A 317 20.93 6.89 -25.47
N ASN A 318 21.18 7.32 -26.70
CA ASN A 318 22.53 7.37 -27.26
C ASN A 318 23.37 8.48 -26.62
N TYR A 319 22.76 9.63 -26.35
CA TYR A 319 23.43 10.74 -25.66
C TYR A 319 23.72 10.40 -24.20
N VAL A 320 22.69 9.93 -23.48
CA VAL A 320 22.78 9.63 -22.04
C VAL A 320 23.81 8.56 -21.75
N LEU A 321 23.88 7.52 -22.59
CA LEU A 321 24.78 6.38 -22.41
C LEU A 321 26.11 6.52 -23.18
N SER A 322 26.37 7.68 -23.77
CA SER A 322 27.59 7.94 -24.53
C SER A 322 28.84 7.81 -23.65
N GLY A 323 29.77 6.94 -24.07
CA GLY A 323 31.02 6.65 -23.37
C GLY A 323 30.91 5.63 -22.24
N LEU A 324 29.72 5.05 -22.00
CA LEU A 324 29.54 3.97 -21.03
C LEU A 324 29.72 2.62 -21.71
N GLN A 325 30.33 1.66 -20.99
CA GLN A 325 30.60 0.33 -21.52
C GLN A 325 29.30 -0.47 -21.69
N ARG A 326 28.97 -0.80 -22.95
CA ARG A 326 27.86 -1.68 -23.30
C ARG A 326 28.26 -3.15 -23.14
N CYS A 327 27.26 -4.00 -22.93
CA CYS A 327 27.46 -5.44 -22.88
C CYS A 327 26.32 -6.21 -23.53
N LYS A 328 26.57 -7.48 -23.87
CA LYS A 328 25.54 -8.42 -24.31
C LYS A 328 25.25 -9.42 -23.21
N LEU A 329 23.97 -9.63 -22.90
CA LEU A 329 23.54 -10.78 -22.10
C LEU A 329 23.66 -12.07 -22.91
N GLN A 330 24.28 -13.08 -22.30
CA GLN A 330 24.43 -14.43 -22.88
C GLN A 330 23.26 -15.38 -22.61
N CYS A 331 22.28 -14.99 -21.80
CA CYS A 331 21.28 -15.90 -21.22
C CYS A 331 19.85 -15.69 -21.77
N SER A 332 18.95 -16.62 -21.39
CA SER A 332 17.53 -16.74 -21.80
C SER A 332 16.67 -15.49 -21.62
N TRP A 333 17.19 -14.46 -20.93
CA TRP A 333 16.57 -13.15 -20.80
C TRP A 333 16.31 -12.46 -22.15
N ARG A 334 17.07 -12.77 -23.20
CA ARG A 334 16.81 -12.24 -24.56
C ARG A 334 15.39 -12.52 -25.04
N ASN A 335 14.79 -13.65 -24.64
CA ASN A 335 13.44 -14.00 -25.07
C ASN A 335 12.38 -13.11 -24.40
N ARG A 336 12.68 -12.47 -23.26
CA ARG A 336 11.77 -11.58 -22.53
C ARG A 336 12.02 -10.10 -22.81
N ARG A 337 13.26 -9.74 -23.21
CA ARG A 337 13.68 -8.35 -23.44
C ARG A 337 14.50 -8.27 -24.72
N PRO A 338 13.88 -7.93 -25.87
CA PRO A 338 14.58 -7.93 -27.13
C PRO A 338 15.53 -6.73 -27.24
N ASP A 339 16.72 -6.94 -27.78
CA ASP A 339 17.83 -5.96 -27.86
C ASP A 339 17.45 -4.64 -28.57
N HIS A 340 16.38 -4.64 -29.37
CA HIS A 340 15.90 -3.42 -30.01
C HIS A 340 15.22 -2.46 -29.02
N LEU A 341 14.68 -2.94 -27.88
CA LEU A 341 14.00 -2.11 -26.87
C LEU A 341 14.89 -1.73 -25.68
N TYR A 342 15.97 -2.47 -25.44
CA TYR A 342 16.80 -2.31 -24.24
C TYR A 342 18.28 -2.09 -24.57
N VAL A 343 18.99 -1.43 -23.67
CA VAL A 343 20.46 -1.30 -23.67
C VAL A 343 20.98 -1.83 -22.34
N PHE A 344 22.09 -2.55 -22.38
CA PHE A 344 22.72 -3.13 -21.20
C PHE A 344 24.05 -2.44 -20.93
N ILE A 345 24.18 -1.86 -19.73
CA ILE A 345 25.36 -1.09 -19.31
C ILE A 345 26.03 -1.81 -18.14
N LYS A 346 27.35 -1.96 -18.23
CA LYS A 346 28.14 -2.55 -17.16
C LYS A 346 28.42 -1.48 -16.08
N GLY A 347 28.10 -1.81 -14.83
CA GLY A 347 28.45 -0.99 -13.66
C GLY A 347 29.68 -1.54 -12.93
N VAL A 348 29.93 -1.05 -11.71
CA VAL A 348 31.00 -1.56 -10.84
C VAL A 348 30.77 -3.02 -10.47
N GLY A 349 31.84 -3.82 -10.52
CA GLY A 349 31.82 -5.23 -10.15
C GLY A 349 31.00 -6.06 -11.13
N ASN A 350 30.00 -6.78 -10.61
CA ASN A 350 29.13 -7.68 -11.37
C ASN A 350 27.73 -7.08 -11.61
N LYS A 351 27.59 -5.76 -11.45
CA LYS A 351 26.31 -5.07 -11.65
C LYS A 351 26.08 -4.75 -13.12
N ILE A 352 24.87 -4.97 -13.59
CA ILE A 352 24.42 -4.68 -14.96
C ILE A 352 23.12 -3.89 -14.87
N ALA A 353 23.07 -2.75 -15.54
CA ALA A 353 21.86 -1.97 -15.73
C ALA A 353 21.19 -2.36 -17.05
N ILE A 354 19.89 -2.64 -16.99
CA ILE A 354 19.00 -2.84 -18.13
C ILE A 354 18.18 -1.57 -18.30
N ILE A 355 18.36 -0.88 -19.42
CA ILE A 355 17.78 0.45 -19.65
C ILE A 355 16.86 0.39 -20.85
N ARG A 356 15.62 0.85 -20.70
CA ARG A 356 14.67 1.01 -21.81
C ARG A 356 15.08 2.15 -22.75
N LYS A 357 14.87 2.01 -24.06
CA LYS A 357 15.25 3.04 -25.05
C LYS A 357 14.23 4.16 -25.26
N ASP A 358 12.98 3.93 -24.88
CA ASP A 358 11.84 4.85 -25.11
C ASP A 358 11.64 5.85 -23.97
N TRP A 359 11.94 5.45 -22.73
CA TRP A 359 11.99 6.33 -21.56
C TRP A 359 13.02 5.83 -20.57
N PHE A 360 13.41 6.67 -19.62
CA PHE A 360 14.38 6.27 -18.60
C PHE A 360 13.72 5.36 -17.56
N ASN A 361 13.92 4.06 -17.74
CA ASN A 361 13.68 3.02 -16.74
C ASN A 361 14.91 2.13 -16.69
N MET A 362 15.60 2.13 -15.56
CA MET A 362 16.80 1.36 -15.29
C MET A 362 16.48 0.29 -14.26
N GLU A 363 16.80 -0.96 -14.58
CA GLU A 363 16.75 -2.08 -13.64
C GLU A 363 18.15 -2.67 -13.48
N VAL A 364 18.59 -2.90 -12.24
CA VAL A 364 19.95 -3.31 -11.92
C VAL A 364 19.95 -4.74 -11.39
N TYR A 365 20.83 -5.56 -11.95
CA TYR A 365 21.01 -6.95 -11.57
C TYR A 365 22.46 -7.21 -11.17
N THR A 366 22.64 -8.16 -10.26
CA THR A 366 23.97 -8.71 -9.94
C THR A 366 24.08 -10.09 -10.59
N ASP A 367 24.77 -10.19 -11.73
CA ASP A 367 24.96 -11.46 -12.41
C ASP A 367 26.43 -11.63 -12.86
N TRP A 368 27.07 -12.67 -12.35
CA TRP A 368 28.46 -13.01 -12.61
C TRP A 368 28.68 -13.70 -13.96
N ASN A 369 27.64 -14.27 -14.57
CA ASN A 369 27.72 -15.04 -15.81
C ASN A 369 27.25 -14.27 -17.06
N ALA A 370 26.65 -13.09 -16.89
CA ALA A 370 25.88 -12.47 -17.94
C ALA A 370 26.71 -11.74 -19.01
N VAL A 371 27.97 -11.38 -18.77
CA VAL A 371 28.61 -10.28 -19.52
C VAL A 371 29.67 -10.77 -20.50
N LYS A 372 29.36 -10.69 -21.80
CA LYS A 372 30.38 -10.45 -22.82
C LYS A 372 30.47 -8.96 -23.08
N VAL A 373 31.65 -8.38 -22.87
CA VAL A 373 31.94 -6.99 -23.20
C VAL A 373 31.97 -6.84 -24.72
N GLU A 374 31.22 -5.88 -25.25
CA GLU A 374 31.38 -5.49 -26.65
C GLU A 374 32.65 -4.64 -26.76
N ASN A 375 33.60 -5.04 -27.62
CA ASN A 375 34.70 -4.17 -27.99
C ASN A 375 34.18 -3.26 -29.11
N ASP A 376 34.21 -1.94 -28.91
CA ASP A 376 33.71 -0.92 -29.85
C ASP A 376 34.47 -0.88 -31.20
N GLU A 377 35.40 -1.80 -31.46
CA GLU A 377 36.31 -1.76 -32.60
C GLU A 377 35.72 -2.27 -33.93
N GLU A 378 34.53 -2.88 -33.97
CA GLU A 378 34.02 -3.53 -35.20
C GLU A 378 33.08 -2.69 -36.08
N GLN A 379 32.78 -1.42 -35.77
CA GLN A 379 31.82 -0.62 -36.56
C GLN A 379 32.39 0.30 -37.66
N THR A 380 33.69 0.26 -37.97
CA THR A 380 34.29 1.13 -39.02
C THR A 380 34.64 0.44 -40.35
N GLY A 381 34.22 -0.80 -40.57
CA GLY A 381 34.58 -1.60 -41.76
C GLY A 381 33.46 -1.83 -42.79
N GLY A 382 32.61 -0.84 -43.09
CA GLY A 382 31.52 -0.96 -44.07
C GLY A 382 31.88 -0.41 -45.45
N SER A 383 32.65 -1.19 -46.23
CA SER A 383 33.01 -0.94 -47.63
C SER A 383 31.80 -0.61 -48.51
N GLU A 384 31.91 0.50 -49.24
CA GLU A 384 31.13 0.78 -50.45
C GLU A 384 31.14 -0.44 -51.38
N ARG A 385 29.96 -0.96 -51.71
CA ARG A 385 29.75 -1.77 -52.91
C ARG A 385 28.80 -1.01 -53.81
N ILE A 386 29.41 -0.30 -54.74
CA ILE A 386 28.83 0.15 -56.00
C ILE A 386 28.23 -1.08 -56.70
N LYS A 387 26.95 -1.00 -57.05
CA LYS A 387 26.35 -1.86 -58.08
C LYS A 387 25.61 -0.96 -59.07
N ASP A 388 26.26 -0.79 -60.22
CA ASP A 388 25.69 -0.23 -61.43
C ASP A 388 24.68 -1.21 -62.08
N ASN A 389 23.75 -0.57 -62.79
CA ASN A 389 22.59 -1.03 -63.55
C ASN A 389 22.74 -2.30 -64.41
N LYS A 390 21.61 -2.99 -64.61
CA LYS A 390 21.09 -3.28 -65.97
C LYS A 390 19.60 -3.69 -65.97
N GLU A 391 18.87 -3.04 -66.86
CA GLU A 391 17.48 -3.29 -67.30
C GLU A 391 17.36 -4.52 -68.23
N GLU A 392 16.09 -4.80 -68.58
CA GLU A 392 15.54 -5.73 -69.61
C GLU A 392 15.37 -7.20 -69.15
N GLY A 393 14.24 -7.89 -69.35
CA GLY A 393 12.99 -7.61 -70.06
C GLY A 393 12.04 -8.83 -69.92
N GLU A 394 10.75 -8.52 -70.07
CA GLU A 394 9.58 -9.26 -70.59
C GLU A 394 9.40 -10.81 -70.55
N GLU A 395 8.10 -11.15 -70.51
CA GLU A 395 7.36 -12.32 -71.04
C GLU A 395 6.95 -13.50 -70.13
N ASN A 396 5.65 -13.48 -69.79
CA ASN A 396 4.58 -14.48 -69.98
C ASN A 396 4.86 -15.98 -69.82
N GLY A 397 3.94 -16.65 -69.10
CA GLY A 397 3.71 -18.08 -69.19
C GLY A 397 2.71 -18.55 -68.13
N ASP A 398 1.43 -18.58 -68.52
CA ASP A 398 0.37 -19.36 -67.88
C ASP A 398 0.69 -20.87 -67.97
N ASP A 399 0.24 -21.65 -66.98
CA ASP A 399 -0.47 -22.94 -67.15
C ASP A 399 -0.59 -23.70 -65.81
N ASP A 400 -1.84 -23.72 -65.31
CA ASP A 400 -2.65 -24.88 -64.95
C ASP A 400 -2.18 -26.04 -64.01
N GLU A 401 -3.11 -26.26 -63.06
CA GLU A 401 -3.73 -27.54 -62.64
C GLU A 401 -3.16 -28.43 -61.50
N SER A 402 -4.07 -28.61 -60.52
CA SER A 402 -4.34 -29.80 -59.68
C SER A 402 -3.42 -30.00 -58.46
N SER A 403 -3.82 -30.56 -57.31
CA SER A 403 -5.08 -31.01 -56.72
C SER A 403 -4.77 -31.48 -55.28
N GLY A 404 -5.79 -31.59 -54.42
CA GLY A 404 -5.75 -32.24 -53.09
C GLY A 404 -5.84 -31.23 -51.95
N ASP A 405 -6.97 -31.00 -51.30
CA ASP A 405 -7.94 -31.88 -50.61
C ASP A 405 -7.39 -32.55 -49.32
N ASN A 406 -8.28 -32.64 -48.33
CA ASN A 406 -8.15 -32.84 -46.88
C ASN A 406 -8.02 -31.51 -46.12
N GLY A 407 -8.94 -31.10 -45.25
CA GLY A 407 -10.00 -31.85 -44.59
C GLY A 407 -10.07 -31.39 -43.13
N SER A 408 -11.15 -30.66 -42.83
CA SER A 408 -11.92 -30.65 -41.58
C SER A 408 -11.22 -30.55 -40.21
N GLU A 409 -11.52 -29.49 -39.46
CA GLU A 409 -12.09 -29.60 -38.10
C GLU A 409 -12.72 -28.26 -37.70
N GLU A 410 -14.05 -28.26 -37.64
CA GLU A 410 -14.89 -27.21 -37.08
C GLU A 410 -14.84 -27.31 -35.55
N SER A 411 -14.54 -26.22 -34.87
CA SER A 411 -14.89 -26.05 -33.46
C SER A 411 -15.59 -24.71 -33.29
N GLU A 412 -16.89 -24.81 -33.11
CA GLU A 412 -17.81 -23.76 -32.68
C GLU A 412 -17.37 -23.25 -31.29
N GLU A 413 -17.11 -21.96 -31.14
CA GLU A 413 -17.20 -21.28 -29.85
C GLU A 413 -18.08 -20.05 -29.99
N GLU A 414 -19.14 -20.08 -29.20
CA GLU A 414 -20.27 -19.15 -29.16
C GLU A 414 -19.84 -17.74 -28.73
N GLU A 415 -20.26 -16.74 -29.49
CA GLU A 415 -20.23 -15.33 -29.09
C GLU A 415 -21.36 -15.06 -28.08
N ASP A 416 -21.03 -14.87 -26.80
CA ASP A 416 -21.99 -14.36 -25.81
C ASP A 416 -21.85 -12.84 -25.69
N LYS A 417 -22.64 -12.11 -26.50
CA LYS A 417 -22.83 -10.66 -26.44
C LYS A 417 -24.15 -10.35 -25.72
N SER A 418 -24.12 -10.18 -24.40
CA SER A 418 -25.24 -9.57 -23.67
C SER A 418 -25.04 -8.06 -23.53
N GLN A 419 -25.57 -7.30 -24.49
CA GLN A 419 -25.87 -5.87 -24.35
C GLN A 419 -27.21 -5.71 -23.61
N GLY A 420 -27.17 -5.22 -22.37
CA GLY A 420 -28.35 -4.73 -21.66
C GLY A 420 -28.52 -3.24 -21.91
N LYS A 421 -29.37 -2.88 -22.89
CA LYS A 421 -29.98 -1.56 -23.02
C LYS A 421 -31.15 -1.47 -22.04
N CYS A 422 -31.20 -0.42 -21.24
CA CYS A 422 -32.43 0.02 -20.60
C CYS A 422 -32.67 1.47 -21.01
N ASP A 423 -33.46 1.62 -22.07
CA ASP A 423 -34.13 2.86 -22.42
C ASP A 423 -35.38 2.97 -21.52
N VAL A 424 -35.48 4.04 -20.74
CA VAL A 424 -36.76 4.54 -20.21
C VAL A 424 -36.72 6.05 -20.38
N ASP A 425 -37.36 6.50 -21.46
CA ASP A 425 -37.71 7.89 -21.72
C ASP A 425 -39.04 8.25 -21.03
N GLU A 426 -39.24 9.57 -20.97
CA GLU A 426 -40.49 10.33 -20.84
C GLU A 426 -40.87 10.85 -19.44
N ASP A 427 -40.44 12.10 -19.24
CA ASP A 427 -41.30 13.28 -19.06
C ASP A 427 -42.36 13.25 -17.95
N MET A 428 -42.27 14.22 -17.03
CA MET A 428 -43.35 15.20 -16.85
C MET A 428 -42.97 16.36 -15.91
N GLU A 429 -43.22 17.56 -16.45
CA GLU A 429 -43.84 18.73 -15.84
C GLU A 429 -43.01 19.76 -15.04
N ASP A 430 -42.99 20.95 -15.68
CA ASP A 430 -42.81 22.28 -15.15
C ASP A 430 -43.59 22.57 -13.86
N GLY A 431 -42.91 23.18 -12.90
CA GLY A 431 -43.52 23.85 -11.76
C GLY A 431 -42.76 25.15 -11.45
N LYS A 432 -43.33 26.27 -11.90
CA LYS A 432 -42.93 27.64 -11.53
C LYS A 432 -43.49 28.01 -10.15
N GLU A 433 -42.98 29.14 -9.63
CA GLU A 433 -43.50 30.00 -8.54
C GLU A 433 -43.15 29.46 -7.12
N ASP A 434 -42.60 30.22 -6.17
CA ASP A 434 -42.80 31.63 -5.84
C ASP A 434 -41.58 32.29 -5.17
N GLU A 435 -41.49 33.60 -5.40
CA GLU A 435 -40.74 34.58 -4.62
C GLU A 435 -41.33 34.68 -3.20
N SER A 436 -40.48 34.77 -2.17
CA SER A 436 -40.86 35.53 -0.98
C SER A 436 -39.65 36.18 -0.33
N ASP A 437 -39.66 37.51 -0.41
CA ASP A 437 -38.83 38.43 0.36
C ASP A 437 -39.09 38.27 1.86
N GLY A 438 -37.99 38.26 2.63
CA GLY A 438 -38.01 38.23 4.07
C GLY A 438 -36.96 39.16 4.65
N ASP A 439 -37.22 40.47 4.55
CA ASP A 439 -36.55 41.52 5.31
C ASP A 439 -36.67 41.26 6.81
N VAL A 440 -35.55 41.13 7.52
CA VAL A 440 -35.50 41.23 8.98
C VAL A 440 -34.50 42.29 9.40
N ASN A 441 -35.06 43.46 9.68
CA ASN A 441 -34.49 44.53 10.48
C ASN A 441 -34.03 44.01 11.87
N MET A 442 -32.73 44.09 12.16
CA MET A 442 -32.25 44.13 13.55
C MET A 442 -31.96 45.58 13.93
N LYS A 443 -32.82 46.12 14.81
CA LYS A 443 -32.60 47.39 15.51
C LYS A 443 -31.53 47.19 16.60
N GLU A 444 -30.55 48.08 16.57
CA GLU A 444 -29.67 48.37 17.70
C GLU A 444 -30.51 48.91 18.87
N ASP A 445 -30.32 48.36 20.07
CA ASP A 445 -30.82 48.95 21.31
C ASP A 445 -29.64 49.27 22.21
N LYS A 446 -29.45 50.57 22.47
CA LYS A 446 -28.45 51.14 23.36
C LYS A 446 -29.06 51.24 24.75
N GLY A 447 -28.63 50.39 25.67
CA GLY A 447 -28.92 50.51 27.10
C GLY A 447 -27.79 51.23 27.83
N VAL A 448 -27.97 52.53 28.05
CA VAL A 448 -27.26 53.34 29.07
C VAL A 448 -28.05 53.20 30.37
N SER A 449 -27.38 52.96 31.50
CA SER A 449 -27.89 53.39 32.80
C SER A 449 -26.74 53.60 33.78
N ASP A 450 -26.57 54.87 34.14
CA ASP A 450 -25.82 55.37 35.28
C ASP A 450 -26.53 55.05 36.62
N SER A 451 -25.71 54.90 37.67
CA SER A 451 -25.87 55.26 39.09
C SER A 451 -27.24 55.24 39.80
N ASP A 452 -27.30 54.49 40.90
CA ASP A 452 -27.39 55.03 42.28
C ASP A 452 -26.78 54.05 43.30
#